data_AF-A0A1Z5SF69-F1
#
_entry.id   AF-A0A1Z5SF69-F1
#
_cell.length_a   1.000
_cell.length_b   1.000
_cell.length_c   1.000
_cell.angle_alpha   90.00
_cell.angle_beta   90.00
_cell.angle_gamma   90.00
#
_symmetry.space_group_name_H-M   'P 1'
#
loop_
_entity.id
_entity.type
_entity.pdbx_description
1 polymer ?
#
loop_
_entity_poly.entity_id
_entity_poly.type
_entity_poly.pdbx_seq_one_letter_code
_entity_poly.pdbx_strand_id
1 'polypeptide(L)'
;MRHLLYIFLLIAGCLPARAQDVHNPLIPPADRVWRSYQILEKNKLAIIQQLDFINNFPKTKDDFVAVFDPDDRKQLHYVYDTYLTALEEAGKVLPDSVLKTGIGICKQMKWASGVSDRLQHVVLVVAADNPEIFVEQAYKLKRKELEALIQYLADVESNPLCAIYQKLLKNLHDAGAYNIEGMLLRARGSGH
;
A
#
# COMPACT_ATOMS: atom_id res chain seq x y z
N MET A 1 -35.14 -59.27 21.73
CA MET A 1 -33.93 -59.47 20.90
C MET A 1 -34.14 -58.75 19.58
N ARG A 2 -33.16 -57.93 19.14
CA ARG A 2 -32.87 -57.61 17.72
C ARG A 2 -34.00 -56.85 16.95
N HIS A 3 -33.86 -55.65 16.38
CA HIS A 3 -32.72 -54.91 15.86
C HIS A 3 -33.05 -53.40 15.79
N LEU A 4 -32.03 -52.58 16.09
CA LEU A 4 -31.90 -51.20 15.64
C LEU A 4 -31.94 -51.13 14.10
N LEU A 5 -32.57 -50.10 13.54
CA LEU A 5 -32.08 -49.50 12.29
C LEU A 5 -32.39 -47.99 12.28
N TYR A 6 -31.43 -47.22 12.78
CA TYR A 6 -31.31 -45.78 12.53
C TYR A 6 -30.83 -45.60 11.09
N ILE A 7 -31.63 -44.97 10.22
CA ILE A 7 -31.16 -44.44 8.95
C ILE A 7 -31.08 -42.92 9.09
N PHE A 8 -29.94 -42.44 9.55
CA PHE A 8 -29.53 -41.04 9.42
C PHE A 8 -28.91 -40.88 8.02
N LEU A 9 -29.65 -40.25 7.12
CA LEU A 9 -29.16 -39.86 5.80
C LEU A 9 -28.37 -38.56 5.95
N LEU A 10 -27.06 -38.69 6.23
CA LEU A 10 -26.07 -37.63 6.12
C LEU A 10 -25.79 -37.41 4.64
N ILE A 11 -26.44 -36.42 4.03
CA ILE A 11 -26.00 -35.87 2.74
C ILE A 11 -24.77 -35.02 3.04
N ALA A 12 -23.60 -35.66 3.06
CA ALA A 12 -22.33 -34.99 2.92
C ALA A 12 -22.28 -34.39 1.52
N GLY A 13 -22.79 -33.16 1.39
CA GLY A 13 -22.51 -32.32 0.24
C GLY A 13 -21.01 -32.06 0.22
N CYS A 14 -20.26 -32.91 -0.47
CA CYS A 14 -18.91 -32.63 -0.95
C CYS A 14 -18.99 -31.40 -1.85
N LEU A 15 -18.99 -30.21 -1.25
CA LEU A 15 -18.48 -29.04 -1.93
C LEU A 15 -17.00 -29.36 -2.20
N PRO A 16 -16.58 -29.42 -3.47
CA PRO A 16 -15.15 -29.47 -3.74
C PRO A 16 -14.60 -28.16 -3.18
N ALA A 17 -13.85 -28.27 -2.07
CA ALA A 17 -12.89 -27.24 -1.73
C ALA A 17 -12.05 -27.06 -2.99
N ARG A 18 -12.27 -25.96 -3.72
CA ARG A 18 -11.35 -25.52 -4.75
C ARG A 18 -10.06 -25.19 -4.01
N ALA A 19 -9.23 -26.20 -3.78
CA ALA A 19 -7.81 -26.02 -3.65
C ALA A 19 -7.39 -25.40 -4.98
N GLN A 20 -7.34 -24.07 -5.00
CA GLN A 20 -6.79 -23.32 -6.12
C GLN A 20 -5.26 -23.41 -6.01
N ASP A 21 -4.77 -24.65 -6.07
CA ASP A 21 -3.39 -25.02 -5.87
C ASP A 21 -2.74 -25.13 -7.25
N VAL A 22 -2.57 -23.97 -7.86
CA VAL A 22 -1.54 -23.72 -8.86
C VAL A 22 -0.86 -22.45 -8.40
N HIS A 23 -0.06 -22.57 -7.34
CA HIS A 23 0.89 -21.54 -6.95
C HIS A 23 1.81 -21.29 -8.15
N ASN A 24 1.49 -20.30 -8.98
CA ASN A 24 2.48 -19.76 -9.89
C ASN A 24 3.66 -19.34 -9.01
N PRO A 25 4.88 -19.82 -9.29
CA PRO A 25 6.02 -19.45 -8.47
C PRO A 25 6.12 -17.93 -8.44
N LEU A 26 6.25 -17.37 -7.23
CA LEU A 26 6.41 -15.93 -7.06
C LEU A 26 7.65 -15.49 -7.82
N ILE A 27 7.53 -14.38 -8.56
CA ILE A 27 8.72 -13.75 -9.14
C ILE A 27 9.66 -13.33 -8.02
N PRO A 28 10.98 -13.24 -8.25
CA PRO A 28 11.95 -12.93 -7.19
C PRO A 28 11.62 -11.67 -6.37
N PRO A 29 11.10 -10.56 -6.95
CA PRO A 29 10.64 -9.42 -6.16
C PRO A 29 9.47 -9.75 -5.23
N ALA A 30 8.47 -10.49 -5.70
CA ALA A 30 7.31 -10.88 -4.90
C ALA A 30 7.68 -11.87 -3.78
N ASP A 31 8.58 -12.82 -4.05
CA ASP A 31 9.11 -13.75 -3.03
C ASP A 31 9.86 -13.02 -1.91
N ARG A 32 10.68 -12.01 -2.24
CA ARG A 32 11.37 -11.20 -1.22
C ARG A 32 10.40 -10.44 -0.30
N VAL A 33 9.36 -9.83 -0.88
CA VAL A 33 8.31 -9.15 -0.11
C VAL A 33 7.56 -10.15 0.77
N TRP A 34 7.17 -11.29 0.21
CA TRP A 34 6.48 -12.35 0.94
C TRP A 34 7.32 -12.86 2.12
N ARG A 35 8.60 -13.20 1.91
CA ARG A 35 9.47 -13.71 2.97
C ARG A 35 9.74 -12.70 4.08
N SER A 36 10.07 -11.46 3.73
CA SER A 36 10.32 -10.40 4.73
C SER A 36 9.06 -10.10 5.54
N TYR A 37 7.88 -10.14 4.92
CA TYR A 37 6.61 -10.05 5.63
C TYR A 37 6.38 -11.22 6.59
N GLN A 38 6.65 -12.47 6.17
CA GLN A 38 6.54 -13.66 7.04
C GLN A 38 7.47 -13.58 8.26
N ILE A 39 8.63 -12.92 8.14
CA ILE A 39 9.53 -12.66 9.26
C ILE A 39 8.96 -11.56 10.17
N LEU A 40 8.47 -10.45 9.58
CA LEU A 40 7.84 -9.36 10.30
C LEU A 40 6.61 -9.81 11.10
N GLU A 41 5.79 -10.70 10.54
CA GLU A 41 4.56 -11.18 11.18
C GLU A 41 4.82 -11.86 12.53
N LYS A 42 5.99 -12.53 12.67
CA LYS A 42 6.40 -13.18 13.92
C LYS A 42 6.76 -12.18 15.03
N ASN A 43 7.13 -10.95 14.67
CA ASN A 43 7.42 -9.88 15.63
C ASN A 43 7.21 -8.49 15.02
N LYS A 44 5.94 -8.05 14.98
CA LYS A 44 5.52 -6.82 14.29
C LYS A 44 6.11 -5.53 14.86
N LEU A 45 6.53 -5.54 16.13
CA LEU A 45 7.06 -4.35 16.83
C LEU A 45 8.58 -4.19 16.67
N ALA A 46 9.26 -5.20 16.14
CA ALA A 46 10.70 -5.16 16.08
C ALA A 46 11.19 -4.33 14.88
N ILE A 47 11.89 -3.24 15.19
CA ILE A 47 12.34 -2.22 14.23
C ILE A 47 13.18 -2.83 13.10
N ILE A 48 14.04 -3.80 13.42
CA ILE A 48 14.91 -4.46 12.43
C ILE A 48 14.07 -5.19 11.38
N GLN A 49 13.01 -5.90 11.79
CA GLN A 49 12.11 -6.62 10.89
C GLN A 49 11.22 -5.67 10.08
N GLN A 50 10.77 -4.56 10.66
CA GLN A 50 10.05 -3.53 9.91
C GLN A 50 10.94 -2.92 8.83
N LEU A 51 12.20 -2.60 9.17
CA LEU A 51 13.15 -2.05 8.22
C LEU A 51 13.52 -3.06 7.13
N ASP A 52 13.70 -4.34 7.47
CA ASP A 52 13.93 -5.41 6.48
C ASP A 52 12.75 -5.55 5.51
N PHE A 53 11.52 -5.54 6.02
CA PHE A 53 10.32 -5.54 5.18
C PHE A 53 10.27 -4.32 4.26
N ILE A 54 10.48 -3.11 4.79
CA ILE A 54 10.52 -1.89 3.97
C ILE A 54 11.61 -2.01 2.91
N ASN A 55 12.81 -2.48 3.23
CA ASN A 55 13.92 -2.61 2.28
C ASN A 55 13.62 -3.58 1.13
N ASN A 56 12.88 -4.66 1.41
CA ASN A 56 12.46 -5.63 0.40
C ASN A 56 11.19 -5.20 -0.37
N PHE A 57 10.48 -4.18 0.11
CA PHE A 57 9.31 -3.62 -0.58
C PHE A 57 9.71 -2.97 -1.92
N PRO A 58 8.88 -3.04 -2.98
CA PRO A 58 9.13 -2.39 -4.26
C PRO A 58 9.53 -0.93 -4.14
N LYS A 59 10.45 -0.47 -4.99
CA LYS A 59 11.00 0.92 -4.96
C LYS A 59 10.61 1.76 -6.16
N THR A 60 10.13 1.11 -7.22
CA THR A 60 9.72 1.72 -8.48
C THR A 60 8.30 1.33 -8.81
N LYS A 61 7.65 2.06 -9.72
CA LYS A 61 6.36 1.68 -10.25
C LYS A 61 6.39 0.29 -10.88
N ASP A 62 7.40 0.00 -11.70
CA ASP A 62 7.45 -1.25 -12.45
C ASP A 62 7.58 -2.46 -11.51
N ASP A 63 8.43 -2.36 -10.48
CA ASP A 63 8.53 -3.39 -9.45
C ASP A 63 7.22 -3.54 -8.67
N PHE A 64 6.57 -2.42 -8.36
CA PHE A 64 5.33 -2.41 -7.58
C PHE A 64 4.18 -3.06 -8.36
N VAL A 65 4.01 -2.70 -9.63
CA VAL A 65 3.02 -3.30 -10.54
C VAL A 65 3.34 -4.77 -10.74
N ALA A 66 4.59 -5.15 -10.99
CA ALA A 66 4.97 -6.56 -11.16
C ALA A 66 4.62 -7.42 -9.93
N VAL A 67 4.70 -6.86 -8.71
CA VAL A 67 4.41 -7.59 -7.48
C VAL A 67 2.92 -7.58 -7.11
N PHE A 68 2.26 -6.44 -7.19
CA PHE A 68 0.92 -6.25 -6.62
C PHE A 68 -0.19 -6.03 -7.66
N ASP A 69 0.14 -5.61 -8.87
CA ASP A 69 -0.85 -5.36 -9.93
C ASP A 69 -0.44 -5.90 -11.32
N PRO A 70 0.07 -7.14 -11.43
CA PRO A 70 0.42 -7.69 -12.72
C PRO A 70 -0.84 -8.00 -13.54
N ASP A 71 -0.73 -7.93 -14.87
CA ASP A 71 -1.86 -8.17 -15.80
C ASP A 71 -2.59 -9.50 -15.55
N ASP A 72 -1.85 -10.53 -15.14
CA ASP A 72 -2.38 -11.87 -14.86
C ASP A 72 -2.92 -12.04 -13.43
N ARG A 73 -2.68 -11.07 -12.55
CA ARG A 73 -3.03 -11.07 -11.12
C ARG A 73 -2.49 -12.26 -10.33
N LYS A 74 -1.43 -12.93 -10.82
CA LYS A 74 -0.91 -14.19 -10.24
C LYS A 74 0.15 -14.02 -9.15
N GLN A 75 0.56 -12.79 -8.84
CA GLN A 75 1.54 -12.49 -7.78
C GLN A 75 0.84 -12.17 -6.46
N LEU A 76 1.20 -11.07 -5.78
CA LEU A 76 0.60 -10.68 -4.49
C LEU A 76 -0.67 -9.84 -4.65
N HIS A 77 -1.31 -9.84 -5.84
CA HIS A 77 -2.48 -9.02 -6.13
C HIS A 77 -3.63 -9.26 -5.17
N TYR A 78 -4.13 -10.49 -5.01
CA TYR A 78 -5.30 -10.74 -4.16
C TYR A 78 -5.08 -10.50 -2.66
N VAL A 79 -3.83 -10.27 -2.25
CA VAL A 79 -3.42 -10.08 -0.85
C VAL A 79 -2.69 -8.74 -0.66
N TYR A 80 -2.74 -7.82 -1.63
CA TYR A 80 -1.98 -6.56 -1.58
C TYR A 80 -2.24 -5.76 -0.31
N ASP A 81 -3.48 -5.79 0.19
CA ASP A 81 -3.92 -4.98 1.33
C ASP A 81 -3.20 -5.38 2.62
N THR A 82 -2.89 -6.67 2.79
CA THR A 82 -2.09 -7.18 3.91
C THR A 82 -0.71 -6.53 3.97
N TYR A 83 -0.05 -6.41 2.82
CA TYR A 83 1.30 -5.85 2.72
C TYR A 83 1.30 -4.33 2.82
N LEU A 84 0.32 -3.66 2.22
CA LEU A 84 0.19 -2.21 2.31
C LEU A 84 -0.22 -1.75 3.71
N THR A 85 -1.04 -2.53 4.42
CA THR A 85 -1.33 -2.29 5.85
C THR A 85 -0.08 -2.47 6.70
N ALA A 86 0.75 -3.49 6.45
CA ALA A 86 2.02 -3.64 7.14
C ALA A 86 2.98 -2.48 6.88
N LEU A 87 3.00 -1.95 5.65
CA LEU A 87 3.80 -0.78 5.28
C LEU A 87 3.32 0.48 6.01
N GLU A 88 2.01 0.67 6.12
CA GLU A 88 1.39 1.77 6.87
C GLU A 88 1.72 1.71 8.36
N GLU A 89 1.59 0.53 8.98
CA GLU A 89 1.93 0.33 10.40
C GLU A 89 3.42 0.59 10.67
N ALA A 90 4.31 0.15 9.78
CA ALA A 90 5.73 0.47 9.87
C ALA A 90 5.99 1.98 9.76
N GLY A 91 5.13 2.72 9.05
CA GLY A 91 5.20 4.18 8.91
C GLY A 91 5.00 4.93 10.22
N LYS A 92 4.37 4.31 11.24
CA LYS A 92 4.22 4.90 12.58
C LYS A 92 5.55 4.95 13.36
N VAL A 93 6.52 4.11 12.98
CA VAL A 93 7.82 3.98 13.65
C VAL A 93 8.97 4.43 12.76
N LEU A 94 8.89 4.16 11.46
CA LEU A 94 9.91 4.45 10.44
C LEU A 94 9.36 5.32 9.29
N PRO A 95 8.77 6.51 9.58
CA PRO A 95 8.09 7.33 8.58
C PRO A 95 9.00 7.74 7.42
N ASP A 96 10.26 8.08 7.68
CA ASP A 96 11.23 8.45 6.63
C ASP A 96 11.42 7.32 5.60
N SER A 97 11.60 6.09 6.06
CA SER A 97 11.83 4.93 5.19
C SER A 97 10.58 4.55 4.38
N VAL A 98 9.39 4.66 5.01
CA VAL A 98 8.12 4.40 4.33
C VAL A 98 7.81 5.49 3.31
N LEU A 99 7.95 6.77 3.67
CA LEU A 99 7.71 7.89 2.74
C LEU A 99 8.70 7.87 1.58
N LYS A 100 9.99 7.64 1.82
CA LYS A 100 10.99 7.48 0.76
C LYS A 100 10.61 6.37 -0.22
N THR A 101 10.14 5.23 0.29
CA THR A 101 9.70 4.09 -0.53
C THR A 101 8.42 4.42 -1.30
N GLY A 102 7.38 4.88 -0.61
CA GLY A 102 6.09 5.21 -1.21
C GLY A 102 6.18 6.32 -2.25
N ILE A 103 6.90 7.41 -1.95
CA ILE A 103 7.14 8.51 -2.90
C ILE A 103 7.91 8.03 -4.13
N GLY A 104 8.91 7.15 -3.95
CA GLY A 104 9.69 6.57 -5.04
C GLY A 104 8.82 5.85 -6.09
N ILE A 105 7.77 5.18 -5.62
CA ILE A 105 6.75 4.53 -6.46
C ILE A 105 5.75 5.57 -7.00
N CYS A 106 5.11 6.34 -6.11
CA CYS A 106 3.99 7.22 -6.44
C CYS A 106 4.34 8.30 -7.47
N LYS A 107 5.57 8.82 -7.47
CA LYS A 107 6.03 9.83 -8.45
C LYS A 107 6.01 9.34 -9.91
N GLN A 108 5.83 8.03 -10.13
CA GLN A 108 5.77 7.39 -11.46
C GLN A 108 4.37 6.83 -11.77
N MET A 109 3.47 6.84 -10.78
CA MET A 109 2.14 6.24 -10.86
C MET A 109 1.11 7.23 -11.41
N LYS A 110 0.03 6.67 -11.96
CA LYS A 110 -1.23 7.37 -12.16
C LYS A 110 -2.24 6.76 -11.19
N TRP A 111 -3.18 7.57 -10.73
CA TRP A 111 -4.22 7.05 -9.86
C TRP A 111 -5.08 6.03 -10.62
N ALA A 112 -5.50 4.99 -9.91
CA ALA A 112 -6.41 3.96 -10.36
C ALA A 112 -7.00 3.27 -9.12
N SER A 113 -8.24 2.81 -9.20
CA SER A 113 -8.88 2.06 -8.12
C SER A 113 -8.12 0.76 -7.80
N GLY A 114 -8.10 0.36 -6.52
CA GLY A 114 -7.51 -0.91 -6.07
C GLY A 114 -6.11 -0.74 -5.49
N VAL A 115 -5.11 -1.39 -6.07
CA VAL A 115 -3.73 -1.43 -5.54
C VAL A 115 -3.11 -0.03 -5.49
N SER A 116 -3.29 0.76 -6.55
CA SER A 116 -2.77 2.13 -6.63
C SER A 116 -3.43 3.03 -5.58
N ASP A 117 -4.77 3.06 -5.52
CA ASP A 117 -5.53 3.76 -4.48
C ASP A 117 -5.08 3.40 -3.05
N ARG A 118 -4.86 2.11 -2.78
CA ARG A 118 -4.38 1.67 -1.46
C ARG A 118 -2.98 2.18 -1.14
N LEU A 119 -2.07 2.24 -2.12
CA LEU A 119 -0.74 2.81 -1.93
C LEU A 119 -0.82 4.32 -1.69
N GLN A 120 -1.65 5.04 -2.45
CA GLN A 120 -1.92 6.46 -2.25
C GLN A 120 -2.40 6.70 -0.81
N HIS A 121 -3.32 5.87 -0.30
CA HIS A 121 -3.79 5.93 1.08
C HIS A 121 -2.64 5.80 2.09
N VAL A 122 -1.77 4.79 1.95
CA VAL A 122 -0.61 4.60 2.86
C VAL A 122 0.26 5.85 2.87
N VAL A 123 0.60 6.39 1.71
CA VAL A 123 1.47 7.57 1.61
C VAL A 123 0.80 8.79 2.21
N LEU A 124 -0.50 9.01 1.95
CA LEU A 124 -1.27 10.12 2.52
C LEU A 124 -1.36 10.04 4.04
N VAL A 125 -1.62 8.86 4.62
CA VAL A 125 -1.67 8.66 6.08
C VAL A 125 -0.33 9.01 6.71
N VAL A 126 0.76 8.40 6.24
CA VAL A 126 2.08 8.61 6.83
C VAL A 126 2.56 10.05 6.63
N ALA A 127 2.26 10.66 5.48
CA ALA A 127 2.60 12.06 5.21
C ALA A 127 1.79 13.02 6.08
N ALA A 128 0.49 12.76 6.28
CA ALA A 128 -0.35 13.59 7.12
C ALA A 128 0.13 13.56 8.58
N ASP A 129 0.56 12.41 9.07
CA ASP A 129 1.09 12.27 10.44
C ASP A 129 2.53 12.80 10.58
N ASN A 130 3.28 12.94 9.49
CA ASN A 130 4.68 13.36 9.47
C ASN A 130 4.97 14.39 8.36
N PRO A 131 4.34 15.58 8.40
CA PRO A 131 4.38 16.55 7.29
C PRO A 131 5.80 17.05 6.99
N GLU A 132 6.64 17.24 8.01
CA GLU A 132 8.02 17.71 7.87
C GLU A 132 8.88 16.70 7.10
N ILE A 133 8.76 15.41 7.45
CA ILE A 133 9.47 14.31 6.78
C ILE A 133 9.00 14.18 5.33
N PHE A 134 7.68 14.29 5.10
CA PHE A 134 7.12 14.28 3.75
C PHE A 134 7.70 15.40 2.90
N VAL A 135 7.75 16.62 3.43
CA VAL A 135 8.31 17.79 2.74
C VAL A 135 9.80 17.59 2.44
N GLU A 136 10.57 17.06 3.39
CA GLU A 136 11.99 16.76 3.19
C GLU A 136 12.19 15.76 2.05
N GLN A 137 11.41 14.67 2.01
CA GLN A 137 11.48 13.69 0.92
C GLN A 137 10.99 14.27 -0.42
N ALA A 138 9.93 15.07 -0.41
CA ALA A 138 9.38 15.71 -1.60
C ALA A 138 10.39 16.67 -2.25
N TYR A 139 11.12 17.46 -1.47
CA TYR A 139 12.14 18.39 -1.98
C TYR A 139 13.41 17.71 -2.51
N LYS A 140 13.61 16.41 -2.24
CA LYS A 140 14.68 15.62 -2.87
C LYS A 140 14.37 15.26 -4.33
N LEU A 141 13.11 15.42 -4.77
CA LEU A 141 12.68 15.10 -6.12
C LEU A 141 13.03 16.21 -7.13
N LYS A 142 13.22 15.83 -8.39
CA LYS A 142 13.24 16.82 -9.48
C LYS A 142 11.85 17.42 -9.65
N ARG A 143 11.78 18.66 -10.14
CA ARG A 143 10.50 19.36 -10.34
C ARG A 143 9.42 18.53 -11.04
N LYS A 144 9.75 17.84 -12.14
CA LYS A 144 8.79 16.99 -12.88
C LYS A 144 8.29 15.80 -12.06
N GLU A 145 9.16 15.21 -11.24
CA GLU A 145 8.81 14.10 -10.36
C GLU A 145 7.95 14.56 -9.19
N LEU A 146 8.24 15.75 -8.63
CA LEU A 146 7.43 16.38 -7.62
C LEU A 146 6.03 16.70 -8.16
N GLU A 147 5.93 17.32 -9.33
CA GLU A 147 4.65 17.61 -9.99
C GLU A 147 3.83 16.34 -10.21
N ALA A 148 4.46 15.24 -10.66
CA ALA A 148 3.81 13.95 -10.82
C ALA A 148 3.33 13.35 -9.49
N LEU A 149 4.16 13.39 -8.43
CA LEU A 149 3.78 12.97 -7.08
C LEU A 149 2.56 13.76 -6.58
N ILE A 150 2.61 15.09 -6.71
CA ILE A 150 1.53 15.98 -6.24
C ILE A 150 0.24 15.69 -6.98
N GLN A 151 0.30 15.51 -8.31
CA GLN A 151 -0.88 15.16 -9.10
C GLN A 151 -1.45 13.81 -8.66
N TYR A 152 -0.59 12.81 -8.48
CA TYR A 152 -1.00 11.49 -8.00
C TYR A 152 -1.68 11.57 -6.62
N LEU A 153 -1.13 12.33 -5.66
CA LEU A 153 -1.72 12.45 -4.32
C LEU A 153 -2.98 13.31 -4.28
N ALA A 154 -3.17 14.23 -5.23
CA ALA A 154 -4.33 15.10 -5.31
C ALA A 154 -5.54 14.45 -6.00
N ASP A 155 -5.32 13.34 -6.70
CA ASP A 155 -6.33 12.55 -7.39
C ASP A 155 -7.07 11.63 -6.42
N VAL A 156 -7.81 12.22 -5.47
CA VAL A 156 -8.56 11.52 -4.42
C VAL A 156 -10.04 11.39 -4.80
N GLU A 157 -10.33 10.49 -5.74
CA GLU A 157 -11.69 10.17 -6.17
C GLU A 157 -12.38 9.18 -5.22
N SER A 158 -12.59 9.51 -3.94
CA SER A 158 -13.61 8.89 -3.03
C SER A 158 -13.43 9.28 -1.55
N ASN A 159 -14.50 9.12 -0.77
CA ASN A 159 -14.72 9.81 0.52
C ASN A 159 -14.31 9.06 1.81
N PRO A 160 -13.11 8.44 1.89
CA PRO A 160 -12.33 8.52 3.13
C PRO A 160 -10.97 9.22 2.94
N LEU A 161 -10.41 9.16 1.73
CA LEU A 161 -9.15 9.83 1.40
C LEU A 161 -9.27 11.34 1.43
N CYS A 162 -10.47 11.87 1.15
CA CYS A 162 -10.75 13.29 1.28
C CYS A 162 -10.38 13.82 2.69
N ALA A 163 -10.73 13.10 3.76
CA ALA A 163 -10.43 13.53 5.13
C ALA A 163 -8.93 13.50 5.43
N ILE A 164 -8.21 12.46 5.01
CA ILE A 164 -6.76 12.33 5.24
C ILE A 164 -6.00 13.37 4.40
N TYR A 165 -6.45 13.62 3.18
CA TYR A 165 -5.92 14.67 2.32
C TYR A 165 -6.11 16.06 2.93
N GLN A 166 -7.30 16.35 3.49
CA GLN A 166 -7.52 17.59 4.24
C GLN A 166 -6.61 17.69 5.48
N LYS A 167 -6.41 16.57 6.19
CA LYS A 167 -5.47 16.51 7.33
C LYS A 167 -4.05 16.83 6.89
N LEU A 168 -3.57 16.27 5.78
CA LEU A 168 -2.26 16.57 5.22
C LEU A 168 -2.13 18.08 4.89
N LEU A 169 -3.10 18.66 4.18
CA LEU A 169 -3.08 20.09 3.86
C LEU A 169 -2.98 20.97 5.10
N LYS A 170 -3.83 20.71 6.11
CA LYS A 170 -3.79 21.42 7.38
C LYS A 170 -2.42 21.27 8.06
N ASN A 171 -1.88 20.07 8.13
CA ASN A 171 -0.61 19.82 8.82
C ASN A 171 0.59 20.41 8.06
N LEU A 172 0.54 20.48 6.73
CA LEU A 172 1.51 21.22 5.92
C LEU A 172 1.44 22.73 6.18
N HIS A 173 0.22 23.27 6.28
CA HIS A 173 0.00 24.67 6.62
C HIS A 173 0.61 25.02 7.98
N ASP A 174 0.28 24.22 9.00
CA ASP A 174 0.76 24.40 10.37
C ASP A 174 2.30 24.28 10.47
N ALA A 175 2.91 23.45 9.62
CA ALA A 175 4.37 23.30 9.50
C ALA A 175 5.03 24.40 8.63
N GLY A 176 4.28 25.35 8.08
CA GLY A 176 4.80 26.41 7.19
C GLY A 176 5.21 25.93 5.80
N ALA A 177 4.79 24.74 5.38
CA ALA A 177 5.12 24.13 4.09
C ALA A 177 4.21 24.59 2.94
N TYR A 178 3.94 25.90 2.86
CA TYR A 178 2.96 26.52 1.97
C TYR A 178 3.17 26.22 0.48
N ASN A 179 4.41 26.00 0.06
CA ASN A 179 4.72 25.66 -1.33
C ASN A 179 4.11 24.31 -1.73
N ILE A 180 4.31 23.28 -0.91
CA ILE A 180 3.79 21.92 -1.16
C ILE A 180 2.28 21.89 -0.98
N GLU A 181 1.77 22.53 0.07
CA GLU A 181 0.33 22.72 0.29
C GLU A 181 -0.35 23.36 -0.93
N GLY A 182 0.20 24.47 -1.41
CA GLY A 182 -0.34 25.19 -2.58
C GLY A 182 -0.27 24.36 -3.87
N MET A 183 0.76 23.52 -4.03
CA MET A 183 0.83 22.58 -5.17
C MET A 183 -0.28 21.54 -5.11
N LEU A 184 -0.53 20.94 -3.94
CA LEU A 184 -1.63 19.98 -3.73
C LEU A 184 -3.00 20.61 -4.02
N LEU A 185 -3.27 21.78 -3.45
CA LEU A 185 -4.53 22.52 -3.68
C LEU A 185 -4.79 22.79 -5.17
N ARG A 186 -3.77 23.22 -5.92
CA ARG A 186 -3.89 23.48 -7.36
C ARG A 186 -4.07 22.21 -8.19
N ALA A 187 -3.39 21.13 -7.83
CA ALA A 187 -3.50 19.86 -8.55
C ALA A 187 -4.91 19.26 -8.44
N ARG A 188 -5.55 19.38 -7.26
CA ARG A 188 -6.94 18.94 -7.06
C ARG A 188 -7.94 19.72 -7.92
N GLY A 189 -7.73 21.04 -8.07
CA GLY A 189 -8.60 21.88 -8.90
C GLY A 189 -8.43 21.68 -10.42
N SER A 190 -7.36 20.99 -10.85
CA SER A 190 -7.06 20.74 -12.26
C SER A 190 -7.57 19.38 -12.77
N GLY A 191 -8.10 18.53 -11.88
CA GLY A 191 -8.64 17.21 -12.24
C GLY A 191 -10.12 17.28 -12.64
N HIS A 192 -10.41 17.82 -13.82
CA HIS A 192 -11.71 17.78 -14.47
C HIS A 192 -11.55 17.54 -15.98
#